data_AF-A0A917FW74-F1
#
_entry.id   AF-A0A917FW74-F1
#
_cell.length_a   1.000
_cell.length_b   1.000
_cell.length_c   1.000
_cell.angle_alpha   90.00
_cell.angle_beta   90.00
_cell.angle_gamma   90.00
#
_symmetry.space_group_name_H-M   'P 1'
#
loop_
_entity.id
_entity.type
_entity.pdbx_description
1 polymer ?
#
loop_
_entity_poly.entity_id
_entity_poly.type
_entity_poly.pdbx_seq_one_letter_code
_entity_poly.pdbx_strand_id
1 'polypeptide(L)'
;MISYVMWPIAVMTVLNRVLVKAVNGFRTDDFTPVYQAALAFLNRRPVYDANFSSVDPHYLYPPSGTLMIAPLAVIDPERSRWLFISINAIAAVVALYLLLKLFDVALSSPITPVVLFAAFSTETVTNTLVFTNINGLVLLGEVAFLGLLLKKKPYWSGAAIGLTIAVKPTLAPLLLLPLVRKEWRVFVTAIGIPLVLTAVAIPLIVDPWDFVRRTVPYLGETRDYFNSSIAGNALYYGLPEWLSVGLRGVFAIIVVATLYLLWKYYRHDELFFLMTASGVLLTASWLLSSLAQMYYSMMLFPFLLTVLLRNSTIRNWPAWLAAYGFLSYDSWLSGRWPTAGRAAEYMKTTFGWSLLLIVVLCVLVGRYLAAKREGRLDGGIDPVFDDARTPSPALETKVAEKY
;
A
#
# COMPACT_ATOMS: atom_id res chain seq x y z
N MET A 1 9.69 30.20 2.24
CA MET A 1 8.49 30.53 3.06
C MET A 1 7.66 29.28 3.39
N ILE A 2 7.23 28.48 2.41
CA ILE A 2 6.40 27.27 2.64
C ILE A 2 7.05 26.28 3.62
N SER A 3 8.35 25.98 3.47
CA SER A 3 9.05 25.04 4.36
C SER A 3 9.02 25.47 5.84
N TYR A 4 9.14 26.77 6.12
CA TYR A 4 9.12 27.30 7.50
C TYR A 4 7.76 27.10 8.19
N VAL A 5 6.67 27.10 7.43
CA VAL A 5 5.32 26.83 7.94
C VAL A 5 5.07 25.33 8.03
N MET A 6 5.43 24.59 6.99
CA MET A 6 5.06 23.18 6.87
C MET A 6 5.86 22.26 7.78
N TRP A 7 7.12 22.55 8.10
CA TRP A 7 7.91 21.70 8.99
C TRP A 7 7.32 21.58 10.40
N PRO A 8 7.01 22.68 11.11
CA PRO A 8 6.34 22.58 12.41
C PRO A 8 5.02 21.81 12.35
N ILE A 9 4.19 22.07 11.34
CA ILE A 9 2.89 21.38 11.18
C ILE A 9 3.09 19.88 10.93
N ALA A 10 4.01 19.51 10.04
CA ALA A 10 4.31 18.12 9.73
C ALA A 10 4.85 17.38 10.97
N VAL A 11 5.84 17.96 11.66
CA VAL A 11 6.45 17.37 12.85
C VAL A 11 5.41 17.21 13.96
N MET A 12 4.63 18.24 14.26
CA MET A 12 3.60 18.16 15.29
C MET A 12 2.49 17.16 14.94
N THR A 13 2.16 17.02 13.64
CA THR A 13 1.22 15.98 13.17
C THR A 13 1.79 14.58 13.39
N VAL A 14 3.05 14.34 13.03
CA VAL A 14 3.74 13.06 13.28
C VAL A 14 3.76 12.75 14.78
N LEU A 15 4.20 13.69 15.61
CA LEU A 15 4.23 13.52 17.07
C LEU A 15 2.84 13.25 17.65
N ASN A 16 1.81 13.95 17.19
CA ASN A 16 0.43 13.68 17.60
C ASN A 16 -0.02 12.26 17.23
N ARG A 17 0.26 11.82 15.99
CA ARG A 17 -0.13 10.46 15.55
C ARG A 17 0.60 9.38 16.33
N VAL A 18 1.89 9.56 16.57
CA VAL A 18 2.76 8.54 17.18
C VAL A 18 2.64 8.53 18.70
N LEU A 19 2.75 9.69 19.37
CA LEU A 19 2.84 9.76 20.83
C LEU A 19 1.50 9.90 21.54
N VAL A 20 0.47 10.37 20.85
CA VAL A 20 -0.86 10.57 21.45
C VAL A 20 -1.85 9.56 20.90
N LYS A 21 -2.18 9.63 19.60
CA LYS A 21 -3.20 8.77 19.00
C LYS A 21 -2.82 7.29 19.08
N ALA A 22 -1.61 6.93 18.67
CA ALA A 22 -1.20 5.52 18.67
C ALA A 22 -1.02 4.96 20.09
N VAL A 23 -0.45 5.74 21.02
CA VAL A 23 -0.30 5.32 22.41
C VAL A 23 -1.66 5.12 23.10
N ASN A 24 -2.60 6.05 22.93
CA ASN A 24 -3.96 5.93 23.49
C ASN A 24 -4.72 4.67 23.01
N GLY A 25 -4.35 4.14 21.84
CA GLY A 25 -4.98 2.95 21.26
C GLY A 25 -6.36 3.22 20.66
N PHE A 26 -7.00 2.15 20.22
CA PHE A 26 -8.34 2.16 19.64
C PHE A 26 -9.03 0.83 19.91
N ARG A 27 -10.34 0.77 19.65
CA ARG A 27 -11.12 -0.46 19.84
C ARG A 27 -10.61 -1.60 18.95
N THR A 28 -10.17 -1.27 17.74
CA THR A 28 -9.47 -2.19 16.84
C THR A 28 -7.99 -2.23 17.23
N ASP A 29 -7.49 -3.43 17.49
CA ASP A 29 -6.11 -3.70 17.89
C ASP A 29 -5.58 -4.92 17.11
N ASP A 30 -4.74 -4.64 16.11
CA ASP A 30 -4.11 -5.69 15.30
C ASP A 30 -2.84 -6.25 15.98
N PHE A 31 -2.33 -5.60 17.04
CA PHE A 31 -1.09 -5.99 17.71
C PHE A 31 -1.30 -7.05 18.78
N THR A 32 -2.40 -6.99 19.54
CA THR A 32 -2.66 -7.99 20.58
C THR A 32 -2.63 -9.43 20.05
N PRO A 33 -3.33 -9.79 18.95
CA PRO A 33 -3.24 -11.14 18.38
C PRO A 33 -1.82 -11.51 17.93
N VAL A 34 -1.07 -10.55 17.38
CA VAL A 34 0.33 -10.74 16.97
C VAL A 34 1.23 -11.02 18.17
N TYR A 35 1.09 -10.24 19.24
CA TYR A 35 1.86 -10.41 20.48
C TYR A 35 1.53 -11.75 21.15
N GLN A 36 0.24 -12.12 21.21
CA GLN A 36 -0.20 -13.39 21.79
C GLN A 36 0.34 -14.58 21.00
N ALA A 37 0.32 -14.53 19.67
CA ALA A 37 0.91 -15.57 18.82
C ALA A 37 2.43 -15.70 19.02
N ALA A 38 3.13 -14.57 19.10
CA ALA A 38 4.57 -14.52 19.40
C ALA A 38 4.88 -15.10 20.79
N LEU A 39 4.09 -14.75 21.80
CA LEU A 39 4.23 -15.25 23.17
C LEU A 39 3.94 -16.76 23.24
N ALA A 40 2.90 -17.23 22.55
CA ALA A 40 2.58 -18.66 22.46
C ALA A 40 3.72 -19.45 21.81
N PHE A 41 4.29 -18.93 20.71
CA PHE A 41 5.44 -19.51 20.05
C PHE A 41 6.65 -19.65 20.98
N LEU A 42 7.03 -18.58 21.70
CA LEU A 42 8.14 -18.60 22.65
C LEU A 42 7.91 -19.58 23.81
N ASN A 43 6.65 -19.81 24.20
CA ASN A 43 6.26 -20.70 25.29
C ASN A 43 5.87 -22.12 24.84
N ARG A 44 6.15 -22.50 23.57
CA ARG A 44 5.80 -23.82 23.00
C ARG A 44 4.32 -24.16 23.17
N ARG A 45 3.45 -23.19 22.91
CA ARG A 45 1.98 -23.34 22.84
C ARG A 45 1.50 -23.25 21.39
N PRO A 46 0.29 -23.76 21.08
CA PRO A 46 -0.34 -23.56 19.77
C PRO A 46 -0.38 -22.08 19.38
N VAL A 47 -0.09 -21.79 18.11
CA VAL A 47 -0.04 -20.43 17.53
C VAL A 47 -1.29 -20.16 16.68
N TYR A 48 -1.86 -21.19 16.07
CA TYR A 48 -2.96 -21.10 15.11
C TYR A 48 -4.27 -21.65 15.70
N ASP A 49 -4.58 -21.19 16.92
CA ASP A 49 -5.76 -21.62 17.69
C ASP A 49 -6.96 -20.65 17.61
N ALA A 50 -6.81 -19.51 16.91
CA ALA A 50 -7.79 -18.44 16.79
C ALA A 50 -9.23 -18.92 16.50
N ASN A 51 -10.19 -18.29 17.17
CA ASN A 51 -11.62 -18.54 16.96
C ASN A 51 -12.21 -17.61 15.89
N PHE A 52 -12.35 -18.13 14.67
CA PHE A 52 -12.90 -17.38 13.53
C PHE A 52 -14.41 -17.14 13.56
N SER A 53 -15.12 -17.57 14.62
CA SER A 53 -16.54 -17.24 14.79
C SER A 53 -16.77 -15.80 15.28
N SER A 54 -15.74 -15.11 15.79
CA SER A 54 -15.83 -13.71 16.20
C SER A 54 -15.32 -12.76 15.11
N VAL A 55 -15.72 -11.49 15.23
CA VAL A 55 -15.30 -10.40 14.31
C VAL A 55 -14.08 -9.63 14.82
N ASP A 56 -13.47 -10.09 15.91
CA ASP A 56 -12.27 -9.47 16.47
C ASP A 56 -11.07 -9.66 15.52
N PRO A 57 -10.04 -8.80 15.59
CA PRO A 57 -8.82 -9.01 14.83
C PRO A 57 -8.19 -10.38 15.13
N HIS A 58 -7.80 -11.11 14.09
CA HIS A 58 -7.24 -12.45 14.18
C HIS A 58 -5.76 -12.45 13.77
N TYR A 59 -4.97 -13.38 14.33
CA TYR A 59 -3.61 -13.61 13.87
C TYR A 59 -3.60 -14.41 12.55
N LEU A 60 -3.05 -13.80 11.50
CA LEU A 60 -3.13 -14.35 10.12
C LEU A 60 -1.78 -14.48 9.42
N TYR A 61 -0.66 -14.33 10.15
CA TYR A 61 0.67 -14.35 9.52
C TYR A 61 1.17 -15.79 9.29
N PRO A 62 1.92 -16.03 8.19
CA PRO A 62 2.54 -17.32 7.93
C PRO A 62 3.58 -17.69 9.00
N PRO A 63 4.01 -18.97 9.07
CA PRO A 63 5.00 -19.44 10.04
C PRO A 63 6.28 -18.59 10.09
N SER A 64 6.79 -18.16 8.94
CA SER A 64 7.93 -17.25 8.85
C SER A 64 7.68 -15.91 9.56
N GLY A 65 6.45 -15.41 9.51
CA GLY A 65 6.04 -14.19 10.19
C GLY A 65 6.09 -14.36 11.70
N THR A 66 5.56 -15.48 12.22
CA THR A 66 5.65 -15.85 13.65
C THR A 66 7.10 -15.84 14.13
N LEU A 67 8.00 -16.47 13.37
CA LEU A 67 9.43 -16.51 13.71
C LEU A 67 10.05 -15.11 13.76
N MET A 68 9.72 -14.24 12.80
CA MET A 68 10.29 -12.90 12.71
C MET A 68 9.78 -11.95 13.80
N ILE A 69 8.52 -12.08 14.22
CA ILE A 69 7.89 -11.21 15.22
C ILE A 69 8.11 -11.73 16.65
N ALA A 70 8.45 -13.01 16.83
CA ALA A 70 8.68 -13.65 18.13
C ALA A 70 9.54 -12.84 19.12
N PRO A 71 10.66 -12.21 18.73
CA PRO A 71 11.48 -11.44 19.66
C PRO A 71 10.74 -10.29 20.36
N LEU A 72 9.66 -9.77 19.79
CA LEU A 72 8.85 -8.71 20.40
C LEU A 72 8.13 -9.18 21.67
N ALA A 73 7.84 -10.48 21.79
CA ALA A 73 7.15 -11.04 22.96
C ALA A 73 8.08 -11.30 24.17
N VAL A 74 9.39 -11.03 24.05
CA VAL A 74 10.33 -11.07 25.17
C VAL A 74 10.11 -9.90 26.13
N ILE A 75 9.58 -8.79 25.62
CA ILE A 75 9.27 -7.57 26.39
C ILE A 75 7.79 -7.62 26.80
N ASP A 76 7.46 -6.95 27.91
CA ASP A 76 6.06 -6.82 28.34
C ASP A 76 5.16 -6.22 27.24
N PRO A 77 3.85 -6.56 27.23
CA PRO A 77 2.97 -6.25 26.10
C PRO A 77 2.89 -4.75 25.77
N GLU A 78 2.85 -3.91 26.79
CA GLU A 78 2.70 -2.46 26.64
C GLU A 78 3.95 -1.84 26.01
N ARG A 79 5.14 -2.11 26.56
CA ARG A 79 6.39 -1.59 25.99
C ARG A 79 6.68 -2.19 24.62
N SER A 80 6.34 -3.46 24.41
CA SER A 80 6.45 -4.11 23.10
C SER A 80 5.59 -3.40 22.05
N ARG A 81 4.36 -3.04 22.42
CA ARG A 81 3.45 -2.25 21.56
C ARG A 81 4.04 -0.89 21.22
N TRP A 82 4.57 -0.15 22.21
CA TRP A 82 5.19 1.17 21.96
C TRP A 82 6.44 1.09 21.09
N LEU A 83 7.27 0.06 21.29
CA LEU A 83 8.41 -0.22 20.44
C LEU A 83 7.95 -0.50 18.99
N PHE A 84 6.90 -1.31 18.81
CA PHE A 84 6.37 -1.63 17.49
C PHE A 84 5.77 -0.41 16.78
N ILE A 85 5.05 0.45 17.50
CA ILE A 85 4.57 1.75 16.99
C ILE A 85 5.75 2.59 16.52
N SER A 86 6.80 2.71 17.34
CA SER A 86 7.99 3.51 17.04
C SER A 86 8.71 3.00 15.80
N ILE A 87 8.90 1.68 15.69
CA ILE A 87 9.51 1.05 14.52
C ILE A 87 8.68 1.32 13.25
N ASN A 88 7.36 1.18 13.31
CA ASN A 88 6.50 1.43 12.16
C ASN A 88 6.48 2.91 11.75
N ALA A 89 6.47 3.83 12.72
CA ALA A 89 6.53 5.26 12.44
C ALA A 89 7.86 5.64 11.79
N ILE A 90 8.99 5.16 12.32
CA ILE A 90 10.32 5.39 11.74
C ILE A 90 10.38 4.78 10.34
N ALA A 91 9.90 3.55 10.16
CA ALA A 91 9.87 2.89 8.85
C ALA A 91 9.06 3.69 7.82
N ALA A 92 7.90 4.22 8.19
CA ALA A 92 7.10 5.08 7.32
C ALA A 92 7.85 6.38 6.96
N VAL A 93 8.48 7.06 7.92
CA VAL A 93 9.28 8.27 7.66
C VAL A 93 10.46 7.97 6.73
N VAL A 94 11.20 6.88 6.98
CA VAL A 94 12.31 6.45 6.13
C VAL A 94 11.82 6.08 4.74
N ALA A 95 10.67 5.41 4.61
CA ALA A 95 10.09 5.08 3.32
C ALA A 95 9.73 6.35 2.52
N LEU A 96 9.10 7.34 3.15
CA LEU A 96 8.82 8.63 2.52
C LEU A 96 10.10 9.37 2.11
N TYR A 97 11.13 9.36 2.95
CA TYR A 97 12.44 9.94 2.61
C TYR A 97 13.07 9.26 1.38
N LEU A 98 13.12 7.92 1.37
CA LEU A 98 13.67 7.17 0.25
C LEU A 98 12.84 7.38 -1.01
N LEU A 99 11.52 7.48 -0.87
CA LEU A 99 10.62 7.75 -1.98
C LEU A 99 10.87 9.15 -2.56
N LEU A 100 10.97 10.20 -1.74
CA LEU A 100 11.34 11.54 -2.20
C LEU A 100 12.68 11.54 -2.96
N LYS A 101 13.66 10.78 -2.47
CA LYS A 101 14.95 10.61 -3.14
C LYS A 101 14.84 9.90 -4.51
N LEU A 102 13.91 8.95 -4.68
CA LEU A 102 13.65 8.32 -5.98
C LEU A 102 13.07 9.31 -7.01
N PHE A 103 12.37 10.34 -6.53
CA PHE A 103 11.81 11.41 -7.36
C PHE A 103 12.72 12.66 -7.45
N ASP A 104 13.98 12.54 -7.02
CA ASP A 104 14.97 13.62 -7.01
C ASP A 104 14.53 14.88 -6.23
N VAL A 105 13.75 14.67 -5.16
CA VAL A 105 13.31 15.75 -4.26
C VAL A 105 14.27 15.87 -3.09
N ALA A 106 14.97 17.01 -3.01
CA ALA A 106 15.85 17.33 -1.89
C ALA A 106 15.09 17.51 -0.56
N LEU A 107 15.72 17.18 0.57
CA LEU A 107 15.13 17.38 1.91
C LEU A 107 14.84 18.86 2.24
N SER A 108 15.59 19.78 1.65
CA SER A 108 15.38 21.23 1.76
C SER A 108 14.15 21.70 0.97
N SER A 109 13.61 20.87 0.07
CA SER A 109 12.45 21.20 -0.74
C SER A 109 11.20 21.44 0.12
N PRO A 110 10.36 22.43 -0.21
CA PRO A 110 9.06 22.59 0.44
C PRO A 110 8.14 21.38 0.26
N ILE A 111 8.40 20.52 -0.72
CA ILE A 111 7.64 19.28 -0.95
C ILE A 111 7.83 18.30 0.21
N THR A 112 9.03 18.24 0.80
CA THR A 112 9.35 17.25 1.85
C THR A 112 8.42 17.33 3.06
N PRO A 113 8.27 18.48 3.74
CA PRO A 113 7.34 18.58 4.86
C PRO A 113 5.87 18.45 4.44
N VAL A 114 5.52 18.84 3.21
CA VAL A 114 4.15 18.66 2.67
C VAL A 114 3.82 17.18 2.52
N VAL A 115 4.70 16.37 1.95
CA VAL A 115 4.50 14.92 1.79
C VAL A 115 4.44 14.24 3.15
N LEU A 116 5.32 14.61 4.09
CA LEU A 116 5.30 14.08 5.45
C LEU A 116 3.97 14.40 6.16
N PHE A 117 3.55 15.67 6.12
CA PHE A 117 2.28 16.11 6.67
C PHE A 117 1.10 15.37 6.03
N ALA A 118 1.04 15.33 4.70
CA ALA A 118 -0.05 14.70 3.96
C ALA A 118 -0.16 13.22 4.33
N ALA A 119 0.96 12.48 4.32
CA ALA A 119 0.99 11.06 4.67
C ALA A 119 0.48 10.81 6.10
N PHE A 120 1.00 11.52 7.11
CA PHE A 120 0.58 11.34 8.51
C PHE A 120 -0.80 11.94 8.83
N SER A 121 -1.38 12.73 7.92
CA SER A 121 -2.76 13.20 8.01
C SER A 121 -3.78 12.20 7.46
N THR A 122 -3.33 11.22 6.68
CA THR A 122 -4.22 10.19 6.15
C THR A 122 -4.73 9.24 7.23
N GLU A 123 -5.89 8.65 6.98
CA GLU A 123 -6.34 7.49 7.75
C GLU A 123 -5.36 6.34 7.67
N THR A 124 -4.79 6.07 6.50
CA THR A 124 -4.03 4.85 6.30
C THR A 124 -2.77 4.79 7.17
N VAL A 125 -2.08 5.92 7.37
CA VAL A 125 -0.95 6.00 8.32
C VAL A 125 -1.46 6.04 9.75
N THR A 126 -2.51 6.82 10.03
CA THR A 126 -3.05 6.96 11.39
C THR A 126 -3.52 5.61 11.94
N ASN A 127 -4.36 4.89 11.20
CA ASN A 127 -4.90 3.60 11.62
C ASN A 127 -3.85 2.49 11.60
N THR A 128 -2.86 2.54 10.71
CA THR A 128 -1.68 1.64 10.82
C THR A 128 -0.98 1.81 12.17
N LEU A 129 -0.75 3.03 12.64
CA LEU A 129 -0.07 3.26 13.92
C LEU A 129 -1.00 2.94 15.11
N VAL A 130 -2.25 3.39 15.03
CA VAL A 130 -3.25 3.25 16.10
C VAL A 130 -3.65 1.80 16.33
N PHE A 131 -3.92 1.04 15.26
CA PHE A 131 -4.15 -0.42 15.36
C PHE A 131 -2.85 -1.19 15.56
N THR A 132 -1.71 -0.50 15.44
CA THR A 132 -0.38 -1.05 15.64
C THR A 132 -0.08 -2.19 14.66
N ASN A 133 -0.42 -1.94 13.39
CA ASN A 133 -0.20 -2.81 12.24
C ASN A 133 1.21 -2.63 11.65
N ILE A 134 1.72 -3.66 10.97
CA ILE A 134 3.06 -3.72 10.39
C ILE A 134 3.25 -2.89 9.09
N ASN A 135 2.21 -2.20 8.60
CA ASN A 135 2.26 -1.62 7.26
C ASN A 135 3.34 -0.53 7.10
N GLY A 136 3.84 0.10 8.17
CA GLY A 136 4.99 1.02 8.07
C GLY A 136 6.24 0.32 7.53
N LEU A 137 6.52 -0.89 8.01
CA LEU A 137 7.61 -1.75 7.52
C LEU A 137 7.32 -2.30 6.12
N VAL A 138 6.05 -2.60 5.81
CA VAL A 138 5.65 -3.05 4.48
C VAL A 138 5.89 -1.95 3.44
N LEU A 139 5.54 -0.68 3.74
CA LEU A 139 5.81 0.46 2.87
C LEU A 139 7.31 0.63 2.62
N LEU A 140 8.11 0.51 3.68
CA LEU A 140 9.56 0.57 3.55
C LEU A 140 10.09 -0.54 2.64
N GLY A 141 9.57 -1.77 2.80
CA GLY A 141 9.89 -2.89 1.94
C GLY A 141 9.48 -2.67 0.48
N GLU A 142 8.32 -2.07 0.23
CA GLU A 142 7.87 -1.68 -1.10
C GLU A 142 8.81 -0.66 -1.75
N VAL A 143 9.10 0.44 -1.06
CA VAL A 143 9.97 1.52 -1.58
C VAL A 143 11.39 0.99 -1.81
N ALA A 144 11.90 0.15 -0.91
CA ALA A 144 13.19 -0.52 -1.08
C ALA A 144 13.17 -1.46 -2.30
N PHE A 145 12.14 -2.30 -2.44
CA PHE A 145 11.98 -3.19 -3.59
C PHE A 145 11.99 -2.44 -4.91
N LEU A 146 11.14 -1.42 -5.06
CA LEU A 146 11.02 -0.60 -6.27
C LEU A 146 12.32 0.18 -6.55
N GLY A 147 12.91 0.79 -5.52
CA GLY A 147 14.15 1.56 -5.65
C GLY A 147 15.36 0.69 -6.02
N LEU A 148 15.45 -0.53 -5.48
CA LEU A 148 16.52 -1.48 -5.82
C LEU A 148 16.30 -2.10 -7.21
N LEU A 149 15.05 -2.27 -7.64
CA LEU A 149 14.71 -2.69 -9.00
C LEU A 149 15.15 -1.63 -10.02
N LEU A 150 14.84 -0.35 -9.77
CA LEU A 150 15.32 0.78 -10.57
C LEU A 150 16.85 0.84 -10.64
N LYS A 151 17.54 0.53 -9.54
CA LYS A 151 19.01 0.48 -9.47
C LYS A 151 19.62 -0.81 -10.05
N LYS A 152 18.81 -1.69 -10.64
CA LYS A 152 19.24 -2.96 -11.24
C LYS A 152 20.03 -3.84 -10.25
N LYS A 153 19.57 -3.89 -8.99
CA LYS A 153 20.11 -4.74 -7.91
C LYS A 153 19.13 -5.89 -7.61
N PRO A 154 19.03 -6.91 -8.47
CA PRO A 154 17.92 -7.85 -8.44
C PRO A 154 17.82 -8.68 -7.15
N TYR A 155 18.93 -9.21 -6.64
CA TYR A 155 18.92 -9.98 -5.39
C TYR A 155 18.53 -9.13 -4.17
N TRP A 156 18.97 -7.88 -4.11
CA TRP A 156 18.60 -6.98 -3.02
C TRP A 156 17.15 -6.52 -3.12
N SER A 157 16.67 -6.24 -4.34
CA SER A 157 15.26 -5.97 -4.60
C SER A 157 14.41 -7.15 -4.16
N GLY A 158 14.77 -8.36 -4.59
CA GLY A 158 14.10 -9.58 -4.18
C GLY A 158 14.17 -9.82 -2.67
N ALA A 159 15.28 -9.49 -2.01
CA ALA A 159 15.38 -9.60 -0.56
C ALA A 159 14.42 -8.65 0.17
N ALA A 160 14.31 -7.41 -0.30
CA ALA A 160 13.40 -6.41 0.29
C ALA A 160 11.94 -6.89 0.24
N ILE A 161 11.45 -7.33 -0.92
CA ILE A 161 10.08 -7.84 -1.04
C ILE A 161 9.92 -9.22 -0.38
N GLY A 162 10.94 -10.08 -0.42
CA GLY A 162 10.93 -11.40 0.23
C GLY A 162 10.75 -11.29 1.75
N LEU A 163 11.40 -10.33 2.41
CA LEU A 163 11.18 -10.07 3.83
C LEU A 163 9.75 -9.63 4.14
N THR A 164 9.13 -8.82 3.27
CA THR A 164 7.70 -8.47 3.44
C THR A 164 6.81 -9.68 3.26
N ILE A 165 7.02 -10.49 2.22
CA ILE A 165 6.23 -11.70 1.94
C ILE A 165 6.33 -12.71 3.09
N ALA A 166 7.51 -12.82 3.71
CA ALA A 166 7.73 -13.69 4.85
C ALA A 166 6.86 -13.32 6.07
N VAL A 167 6.42 -12.07 6.21
CA VAL A 167 5.56 -11.65 7.34
C VAL A 167 4.12 -11.41 6.90
N LYS A 168 3.93 -10.69 5.80
CA LYS A 168 2.63 -10.27 5.28
C LYS A 168 2.70 -10.18 3.74
N PRO A 169 2.15 -11.15 3.00
CA PRO A 169 2.31 -11.25 1.54
C PRO A 169 1.48 -10.23 0.74
N THR A 170 1.15 -9.06 1.30
CA THR A 170 0.37 -8.00 0.64
C THR A 170 1.06 -7.42 -0.59
N LEU A 171 2.39 -7.45 -0.65
CA LEU A 171 3.16 -6.95 -1.79
C LEU A 171 3.42 -8.00 -2.88
N ALA A 172 3.03 -9.26 -2.68
CA ALA A 172 3.27 -10.32 -3.66
C ALA A 172 2.82 -9.99 -5.09
N PRO A 173 1.70 -9.26 -5.34
CA PRO A 173 1.31 -8.84 -6.70
C PRO A 173 2.39 -8.04 -7.44
N LEU A 174 3.26 -7.31 -6.72
CA LEU A 174 4.34 -6.53 -7.32
C LEU A 174 5.42 -7.39 -7.98
N LEU A 175 5.49 -8.69 -7.70
CA LEU A 175 6.39 -9.62 -8.38
C LEU A 175 6.06 -9.78 -9.87
N LEU A 176 4.89 -9.34 -10.33
CA LEU A 176 4.59 -9.24 -11.77
C LEU A 176 5.50 -8.24 -12.50
N LEU A 177 6.01 -7.20 -11.80
CA LEU A 177 6.91 -6.21 -12.39
C LEU A 177 8.24 -6.85 -12.87
N PRO A 178 9.04 -7.52 -12.02
CA PRO A 178 10.24 -8.23 -12.47
C PRO A 178 9.91 -9.42 -13.38
N LEU A 179 8.73 -10.05 -13.24
CA LEU A 179 8.30 -11.15 -14.13
C LEU A 179 8.22 -10.67 -15.59
N VAL A 180 7.48 -9.59 -15.84
CA VAL A 180 7.29 -9.03 -17.18
C VAL A 180 8.59 -8.44 -17.73
N ARG A 181 9.48 -7.96 -16.85
CA ARG A 181 10.85 -7.52 -17.20
C ARG A 181 11.84 -8.68 -17.40
N LYS A 182 11.43 -9.93 -17.17
CA LYS A 182 12.27 -11.14 -17.23
C LYS A 182 13.48 -11.08 -16.28
N GLU A 183 13.34 -10.39 -15.16
CA GLU A 183 14.38 -10.23 -14.12
C GLU A 183 14.36 -11.40 -13.12
N TRP A 184 14.57 -12.62 -13.60
CA TRP A 184 14.45 -13.86 -12.82
C TRP A 184 15.28 -13.90 -11.54
N ARG A 185 16.42 -13.18 -11.51
CA ARG A 185 17.31 -13.07 -10.34
C ARG A 185 16.61 -12.50 -9.10
N VAL A 186 15.58 -11.66 -9.28
CA VAL A 186 14.77 -11.11 -8.17
C VAL A 186 14.06 -12.23 -7.41
N PHE A 187 13.58 -13.25 -8.12
CA PHE A 187 12.78 -14.34 -7.54
C PHE A 187 13.58 -15.25 -6.62
N VAL A 188 14.91 -15.35 -6.83
CA VAL A 188 15.80 -16.17 -5.99
C VAL A 188 15.64 -15.80 -4.52
N THR A 189 15.74 -14.51 -4.20
CA THR A 189 15.61 -14.01 -2.83
C THR A 189 14.18 -13.70 -2.43
N ALA A 190 13.33 -13.26 -3.39
CA ALA A 190 11.92 -12.98 -3.09
C ALA A 190 11.14 -14.22 -2.65
N ILE A 191 11.50 -15.39 -3.19
CA ILE A 191 10.91 -16.68 -2.82
C ILE A 191 11.79 -17.37 -1.77
N GLY A 192 13.11 -17.35 -1.95
CA GLY A 192 14.04 -18.05 -1.07
C GLY A 192 13.96 -17.62 0.40
N ILE A 193 13.82 -16.32 0.68
CA ILE A 193 13.74 -15.81 2.06
C ILE A 193 12.48 -16.32 2.78
N PRO A 194 11.25 -16.11 2.27
CA PRO A 194 10.05 -16.70 2.88
C PRO A 194 10.13 -18.22 3.05
N LEU A 195 10.65 -18.94 2.06
CA LEU A 195 10.76 -20.40 2.13
C LEU A 195 11.73 -20.85 3.22
N VAL A 196 12.92 -20.27 3.30
CA VAL A 196 13.92 -20.61 4.32
C VAL A 196 13.40 -20.28 5.71
N LEU A 197 12.81 -19.09 5.90
CA LEU A 197 12.24 -18.69 7.19
C LEU A 197 11.07 -19.58 7.60
N THR A 198 10.22 -19.99 6.65
CA THR A 198 9.13 -20.93 6.90
C THR A 198 9.67 -22.31 7.27
N ALA A 199 10.68 -22.80 6.55
CA ALA A 199 11.31 -24.09 6.85
C ALA A 199 11.95 -24.12 8.24
N VAL A 200 12.55 -23.00 8.68
CA VAL A 200 13.07 -22.84 10.05
C VAL A 200 11.93 -22.75 11.07
N ALA A 201 10.83 -22.08 10.75
CA ALA A 201 9.69 -21.89 11.66
C ALA A 201 8.89 -23.19 11.91
N ILE A 202 8.72 -24.04 10.89
CA ILE A 202 7.92 -25.27 10.97
C ILE A 202 8.30 -26.16 12.18
N PRO A 203 9.56 -26.56 12.40
CA PRO A 203 9.92 -27.40 13.54
C PRO A 203 9.86 -26.66 14.89
N LEU A 204 9.71 -25.34 14.89
CA LEU A 204 9.67 -24.52 16.11
C LEU A 204 8.25 -24.28 16.61
N ILE A 205 7.27 -24.20 15.70
CA ILE A 205 5.85 -24.03 16.00
C ILE A 205 5.23 -25.38 16.38
N VAL A 206 4.30 -25.38 17.34
CA VAL A 206 3.61 -26.60 17.81
C VAL A 206 2.62 -27.15 16.78
N ASP A 207 1.89 -26.25 16.12
CA ASP A 207 0.78 -26.51 15.21
C ASP A 207 0.99 -25.86 13.81
N PRO A 208 2.16 -25.99 13.16
CA PRO A 208 2.50 -25.24 11.94
C PRO A 208 1.53 -25.51 10.78
N TRP A 209 0.96 -26.71 10.73
CA TRP A 209 0.02 -27.12 9.69
C TRP A 209 -1.38 -26.53 9.87
N ASP A 210 -1.71 -25.99 11.03
CA ASP A 210 -2.99 -25.32 11.26
C ASP A 210 -3.06 -23.96 10.57
N PHE A 211 -1.91 -23.35 10.25
CA PHE A 211 -1.86 -22.26 9.29
C PHE A 211 -2.50 -22.65 7.95
N VAL A 212 -2.13 -23.83 7.43
CA VAL A 212 -2.65 -24.32 6.14
C VAL A 212 -4.08 -24.84 6.28
N ARG A 213 -4.40 -25.56 7.36
CA ARG A 213 -5.71 -26.21 7.55
C ARG A 213 -6.82 -25.27 8.01
N ARG A 214 -6.47 -24.18 8.70
CA ARG A 214 -7.45 -23.23 9.31
C ARG A 214 -7.27 -21.83 8.75
N THR A 215 -6.06 -21.27 8.84
CA THR A 215 -5.82 -19.85 8.52
C THR A 215 -5.91 -19.55 7.02
N VAL A 216 -5.35 -20.41 6.15
CA VAL A 216 -5.39 -20.22 4.70
C VAL A 216 -6.83 -20.26 4.14
N PRO A 217 -7.69 -21.24 4.50
CA PRO A 217 -9.10 -21.20 4.14
C PRO A 217 -9.79 -19.91 4.59
N TYR A 218 -9.57 -19.49 5.84
CA TYR A 218 -10.16 -18.28 6.41
C TYR A 218 -9.68 -16.97 5.74
N LEU A 219 -8.46 -16.95 5.17
CA LEU A 219 -7.98 -15.84 4.33
C LEU A 219 -8.72 -15.77 2.98
N GLY A 220 -9.17 -16.92 2.46
CA GLY A 220 -9.96 -17.00 1.23
C GLY A 220 -11.42 -16.61 1.39
N GLU A 221 -11.94 -16.64 2.62
CA GLU A 221 -13.32 -16.25 2.92
C GLU A 221 -13.55 -14.74 2.75
N THR A 222 -14.71 -14.40 2.19
CA THR A 222 -15.15 -13.00 2.07
C THR A 222 -15.92 -12.61 3.33
N ARG A 223 -15.52 -11.50 3.94
CA ARG A 223 -16.17 -10.94 5.14
C ARG A 223 -17.03 -9.75 4.75
N ASP A 224 -18.21 -9.63 5.34
CA ASP A 224 -19.12 -8.49 5.18
C ASP A 224 -18.77 -7.32 6.12
N TYR A 225 -17.85 -7.52 7.06
CA TYR A 225 -17.37 -6.48 7.97
C TYR A 225 -15.91 -6.13 7.68
N PHE A 226 -15.53 -4.88 7.96
CA PHE A 226 -14.16 -4.35 7.81
C PHE A 226 -13.50 -4.69 6.46
N ASN A 227 -14.29 -4.69 5.38
CA ASN A 227 -13.85 -5.16 4.07
C ASN A 227 -14.28 -4.20 2.95
N SER A 228 -13.30 -3.53 2.36
CA SER A 228 -13.47 -2.57 1.27
C SER A 228 -13.33 -3.18 -0.13
N SER A 229 -13.16 -4.50 -0.25
CA SER A 229 -13.19 -5.17 -1.56
C SER A 229 -14.59 -5.09 -2.18
N ILE A 230 -14.68 -5.36 -3.49
CA ILE A 230 -15.99 -5.51 -4.16
C ILE A 230 -16.78 -6.65 -3.52
N ALA A 231 -16.11 -7.78 -3.22
CA ALA A 231 -16.74 -8.95 -2.64
C ALA A 231 -17.31 -8.64 -1.23
N GLY A 232 -16.54 -7.95 -0.39
CA GLY A 232 -16.97 -7.57 0.96
C GLY A 232 -18.18 -6.64 0.96
N ASN A 233 -18.16 -5.60 0.13
CA ASN A 233 -19.31 -4.69 0.00
C ASN A 233 -20.52 -5.39 -0.59
N ALA A 234 -20.32 -6.24 -1.61
CA ALA A 234 -21.41 -7.01 -2.19
C ALA A 234 -22.10 -7.86 -1.13
N LEU A 235 -21.35 -8.53 -0.26
CA LEU A 235 -21.90 -9.32 0.83
C LEU A 235 -22.62 -8.45 1.86
N TYR A 236 -21.99 -7.34 2.29
CA TYR A 236 -22.58 -6.41 3.27
C TYR A 236 -23.92 -5.81 2.81
N TYR A 237 -24.04 -5.48 1.52
CA TYR A 237 -25.27 -4.92 0.95
C TYR A 237 -26.23 -5.98 0.38
N GLY A 238 -25.92 -7.27 0.51
CA GLY A 238 -26.76 -8.36 0.01
C GLY A 238 -26.91 -8.38 -1.52
N LEU A 239 -25.87 -7.97 -2.25
CA LEU A 239 -25.87 -8.05 -3.71
C LEU A 239 -25.82 -9.51 -4.19
N PRO A 240 -26.53 -9.86 -5.27
CA PRO A 240 -26.42 -11.18 -5.89
C PRO A 240 -24.98 -11.50 -6.31
N GLU A 241 -24.57 -12.76 -6.17
CA GLU A 241 -23.20 -13.21 -6.46
C GLU A 241 -22.74 -12.86 -7.88
N TRP A 242 -23.61 -13.05 -8.87
CA TRP A 242 -23.30 -12.74 -10.28
C TRP A 242 -22.93 -11.27 -10.50
N LEU A 243 -23.50 -10.34 -9.73
CA LEU A 243 -23.18 -8.92 -9.83
C LEU A 243 -21.80 -8.63 -9.25
N SER A 244 -21.46 -9.25 -8.10
CA SER A 244 -20.12 -9.17 -7.51
C SER A 244 -19.06 -9.71 -8.47
N VAL A 245 -19.29 -10.90 -9.04
CA VAL A 245 -18.39 -11.52 -10.02
C VAL A 245 -18.30 -10.68 -11.30
N GLY A 246 -19.42 -10.15 -11.79
CA GLY A 246 -19.46 -9.28 -12.96
C GLY A 246 -18.66 -7.99 -12.78
N LEU A 247 -18.83 -7.30 -11.64
CA LEU A 247 -18.07 -6.10 -11.30
C LEU A 247 -16.57 -6.40 -11.21
N ARG A 248 -16.19 -7.49 -10.54
CA ARG A 248 -14.78 -7.93 -10.46
C ARG A 248 -14.22 -8.24 -11.85
N GLY A 249 -15.01 -8.88 -12.73
CA GLY A 249 -14.64 -9.15 -14.12
C GLY A 249 -14.38 -7.87 -14.92
N VAL A 250 -15.26 -6.86 -14.81
CA VAL A 250 -15.08 -5.55 -15.45
C VAL A 250 -13.79 -4.88 -14.97
N PHE A 251 -13.56 -4.83 -13.66
CA PHE A 251 -12.33 -4.23 -13.11
C PHE A 251 -11.07 -5.03 -13.47
N ALA A 252 -11.15 -6.36 -13.58
CA ALA A 252 -10.05 -7.17 -14.08
C ALA A 252 -9.69 -6.80 -15.53
N ILE A 253 -10.67 -6.58 -16.40
CA ILE A 253 -10.45 -6.11 -17.79
C ILE A 253 -9.81 -4.72 -17.79
N ILE A 254 -10.30 -3.79 -16.95
CA ILE A 254 -9.74 -2.44 -16.80
C ILE A 254 -8.25 -2.52 -16.42
N VAL A 255 -7.91 -3.36 -15.44
CA VAL A 255 -6.55 -3.55 -14.95
C VAL A 255 -5.65 -4.15 -16.04
N VAL A 256 -6.09 -5.20 -16.73
CA VAL A 256 -5.32 -5.81 -17.82
C VAL A 256 -5.07 -4.81 -18.96
N ALA A 257 -6.09 -4.07 -19.39
CA ALA A 257 -5.95 -3.05 -20.41
C ALA A 257 -4.98 -1.92 -19.98
N THR A 258 -5.08 -1.48 -18.73
CA THR A 258 -4.20 -0.47 -18.14
C THR A 258 -2.75 -0.94 -18.13
N LEU A 259 -2.48 -2.14 -17.60
CA LEU A 259 -1.14 -2.71 -17.52
C LEU A 259 -0.55 -2.97 -18.92
N TYR A 260 -1.38 -3.39 -19.88
CA TYR A 260 -0.95 -3.54 -21.27
C TYR A 260 -0.49 -2.21 -21.88
N LEU A 261 -1.27 -1.12 -21.71
CA LEU A 261 -0.90 0.20 -22.20
C LEU A 261 0.37 0.73 -21.51
N LEU A 262 0.49 0.56 -20.20
CA LEU A 262 1.70 0.91 -19.44
C LEU A 262 2.92 0.14 -19.95
N TRP A 263 2.80 -1.17 -20.13
CA TRP A 263 3.89 -2.00 -20.63
C TRP A 263 4.28 -1.65 -22.07
N LYS A 264 3.29 -1.44 -22.94
CA LYS A 264 3.52 -1.17 -24.36
C LYS A 264 4.22 0.17 -24.58
N TYR A 265 3.81 1.22 -23.87
CA TYR A 265 4.25 2.60 -24.15
C TYR A 265 5.22 3.18 -23.12
N TYR A 266 5.24 2.70 -21.88
CA TYR A 266 6.03 3.32 -20.80
C TYR A 266 7.10 2.43 -20.18
N ARG A 267 7.28 1.16 -20.61
CA ARG A 267 8.27 0.25 -20.00
C ARG A 267 9.72 0.78 -19.95
N HIS A 268 10.07 1.75 -20.81
CA HIS A 268 11.40 2.38 -20.84
C HIS A 268 11.48 3.65 -19.98
N ASP A 269 10.35 4.27 -19.61
CA ASP A 269 10.28 5.27 -18.55
C ASP A 269 10.13 4.54 -17.20
N GLU A 270 11.25 3.99 -16.73
CA GLU A 270 11.24 3.00 -15.66
C GLU A 270 10.62 3.51 -14.35
N LEU A 271 10.87 4.77 -13.98
CA LEU A 271 10.32 5.36 -12.76
C LEU A 271 8.80 5.48 -12.87
N PHE A 272 8.29 6.12 -13.93
CA PHE A 272 6.86 6.28 -14.13
C PHE A 272 6.15 4.92 -14.24
N PHE A 273 6.72 3.98 -15.02
CA PHE A 273 6.17 2.65 -15.21
C PHE A 273 6.07 1.87 -13.90
N LEU A 274 7.16 1.77 -13.13
CA LEU A 274 7.16 0.96 -11.91
C LEU A 274 6.22 1.53 -10.85
N MET A 275 6.18 2.85 -10.67
CA MET A 275 5.33 3.51 -9.67
C MET A 275 3.84 3.46 -10.05
N THR A 276 3.52 3.62 -11.33
CA THR A 276 2.13 3.58 -11.81
C THR A 276 1.60 2.15 -11.85
N ALA A 277 2.41 1.21 -12.36
CA ALA A 277 2.04 -0.19 -12.42
C ALA A 277 1.93 -0.81 -11.01
N SER A 278 2.79 -0.43 -10.06
CA SER A 278 2.64 -0.89 -8.66
C SER A 278 1.33 -0.43 -8.05
N GLY A 279 0.95 0.84 -8.23
CA GLY A 279 -0.31 1.37 -7.75
C GLY A 279 -1.53 0.66 -8.35
N VAL A 280 -1.51 0.39 -9.67
CA VAL A 280 -2.57 -0.37 -10.35
C VAL A 280 -2.67 -1.80 -9.84
N LEU A 281 -1.53 -2.50 -9.71
CA LEU A 281 -1.47 -3.89 -9.24
C LEU A 281 -1.97 -4.04 -7.80
N LEU A 282 -1.53 -3.17 -6.90
CA LEU A 282 -1.93 -3.21 -5.50
C LEU A 282 -3.40 -2.86 -5.33
N THR A 283 -3.87 -1.78 -5.96
CA THR A 283 -5.30 -1.39 -5.94
C THR A 283 -6.17 -2.53 -6.46
N ALA A 284 -5.78 -3.15 -7.58
CA ALA A 284 -6.48 -4.30 -8.14
C ALA A 284 -6.50 -5.49 -7.17
N SER A 285 -5.37 -5.80 -6.53
CA SER A 285 -5.27 -6.93 -5.61
C SER A 285 -6.23 -6.82 -4.43
N TRP A 286 -6.47 -5.61 -3.92
CA TRP A 286 -7.40 -5.36 -2.82
C TRP A 286 -8.85 -5.29 -3.29
N LEU A 287 -9.10 -4.58 -4.40
CA LEU A 287 -10.45 -4.39 -4.90
C LEU A 287 -11.07 -5.71 -5.39
N LEU A 288 -10.25 -6.59 -5.99
CA LEU A 288 -10.70 -7.83 -6.62
C LEU A 288 -10.60 -9.07 -5.73
N SER A 289 -9.96 -9.01 -4.55
CA SER A 289 -9.82 -10.16 -3.64
C SER A 289 -11.00 -10.30 -2.66
N SER A 290 -10.89 -11.26 -1.75
CA SER A 290 -11.88 -11.55 -0.71
C SER A 290 -11.84 -10.58 0.47
N LEU A 291 -10.71 -9.91 0.71
CA LEU A 291 -10.49 -9.07 1.89
C LEU A 291 -9.57 -7.88 1.58
N ALA A 292 -10.03 -6.69 1.91
CA ALA A 292 -9.23 -5.48 1.81
C ALA A 292 -9.60 -4.43 2.85
N GLN A 293 -8.63 -3.66 3.34
CA GLN A 293 -8.85 -2.61 4.34
C GLN A 293 -8.26 -1.28 3.84
N MET A 294 -8.90 -0.16 4.21
CA MET A 294 -8.53 1.17 3.72
C MET A 294 -7.07 1.53 4.04
N TYR A 295 -6.59 1.09 5.21
CA TYR A 295 -5.22 1.35 5.64
C TYR A 295 -4.14 0.66 4.79
N TYR A 296 -4.48 -0.19 3.82
CA TYR A 296 -3.52 -0.66 2.81
C TYR A 296 -3.12 0.44 1.82
N SER A 297 -3.92 1.50 1.70
CA SER A 297 -3.73 2.55 0.71
C SER A 297 -2.45 3.36 0.88
N MET A 298 -1.74 3.29 2.02
CA MET A 298 -0.40 3.87 2.15
C MET A 298 0.61 3.22 1.21
N MET A 299 0.41 1.97 0.76
CA MET A 299 1.23 1.36 -0.30
C MET A 299 0.97 2.02 -1.67
N LEU A 300 0.00 2.92 -1.79
CA LEU A 300 -0.20 3.73 -3.01
C LEU A 300 0.63 5.02 -2.98
N PHE A 301 1.38 5.33 -1.92
CA PHE A 301 2.23 6.52 -1.86
C PHE A 301 3.24 6.60 -3.01
N PRO A 302 3.92 5.49 -3.43
CA PRO A 302 4.80 5.55 -4.60
C PRO A 302 4.07 5.97 -5.87
N PHE A 303 2.85 5.47 -6.09
CA PHE A 303 2.02 5.85 -7.22
C PHE A 303 1.53 7.30 -7.12
N LEU A 304 1.07 7.73 -5.94
CA LEU A 304 0.57 9.09 -5.70
C LEU A 304 1.64 10.15 -5.88
N LEU A 305 2.89 9.83 -5.56
CA LEU A 305 4.00 10.75 -5.78
C LEU A 305 4.34 10.93 -7.26
N THR A 306 3.80 10.09 -8.15
CA THR A 306 3.91 10.32 -9.60
C THR A 306 3.27 11.62 -10.04
N VAL A 307 2.42 12.29 -9.23
CA VAL A 307 1.92 13.65 -9.51
C VAL A 307 3.04 14.66 -9.83
N LEU A 308 4.25 14.42 -9.32
CA LEU A 308 5.44 15.23 -9.61
C LEU A 308 5.98 15.03 -11.03
N LEU A 309 5.63 13.91 -11.69
CA LEU A 309 6.02 13.58 -13.05
C LEU A 309 5.05 14.22 -14.05
N ARG A 310 5.57 14.74 -15.15
CA ARG A 310 4.76 15.44 -16.16
C ARG A 310 3.71 14.52 -16.79
N ASN A 311 4.10 13.28 -17.05
CA ASN A 311 3.29 12.23 -17.66
C ASN A 311 2.40 11.47 -16.66
N SER A 312 2.34 11.88 -15.40
CA SER A 312 1.45 11.28 -14.40
C SER A 312 0.02 11.07 -14.88
N THR A 313 -0.60 9.95 -14.52
CA THR A 313 -2.02 9.65 -14.77
C THR A 313 -2.96 10.27 -13.74
N ILE A 314 -2.43 10.89 -12.69
CA ILE A 314 -3.20 11.41 -11.54
C ILE A 314 -3.13 12.94 -11.40
N ARG A 315 -2.64 13.65 -12.43
CA ARG A 315 -2.68 15.12 -12.51
C ARG A 315 -4.05 15.63 -13.00
N ASN A 316 -5.12 15.15 -12.38
CA ASN A 316 -6.50 15.51 -12.68
C ASN A 316 -7.37 15.38 -11.41
N TRP A 317 -8.42 16.20 -11.29
CA TRP A 317 -9.25 16.23 -10.08
C TRP A 317 -9.95 14.90 -9.77
N PRO A 318 -10.40 14.06 -10.74
CA PRO A 318 -11.02 12.78 -10.42
C PRO A 318 -10.09 11.81 -9.67
N ALA A 319 -8.79 11.81 -9.99
CA ALA A 319 -7.81 11.02 -9.24
C ALA A 319 -7.69 11.47 -7.78
N TRP A 320 -7.85 12.77 -7.50
CA TRP A 320 -7.79 13.29 -6.13
C TRP A 320 -9.09 13.09 -5.36
N LEU A 321 -10.24 13.06 -6.06
CA LEU A 321 -11.49 12.57 -5.46
C LEU A 321 -11.37 11.07 -5.10
N ALA A 322 -10.75 10.27 -5.97
CA ALA A 322 -10.45 8.88 -5.67
C ALA A 322 -9.55 8.77 -4.43
N ALA A 323 -8.46 9.53 -4.39
CA ALA A 323 -7.53 9.58 -3.25
C ALA A 323 -8.22 10.01 -1.95
N TYR A 324 -9.14 10.98 -2.00
CA TYR A 324 -9.97 11.33 -0.85
C TYR A 324 -10.73 10.10 -0.31
N GLY A 325 -11.35 9.31 -1.19
CA GLY A 325 -12.11 8.12 -0.81
C GLY A 325 -11.31 7.07 -0.05
N PHE A 326 -10.00 6.91 -0.34
CA PHE A 326 -9.17 5.88 0.27
C PHE A 326 -8.05 6.38 1.22
N LEU A 327 -7.88 7.70 1.38
CA LEU A 327 -6.89 8.30 2.29
C LEU A 327 -7.50 9.16 3.39
N SER A 328 -8.72 9.68 3.21
CA SER A 328 -9.29 10.65 4.14
C SER A 328 -9.50 10.06 5.55
N TYR A 329 -9.14 10.85 6.56
CA TYR A 329 -9.44 10.55 7.97
C TYR A 329 -10.87 10.91 8.37
N ASP A 330 -11.62 11.55 7.47
CA ASP A 330 -12.96 12.02 7.72
C ASP A 330 -13.93 10.84 7.90
N SER A 331 -14.86 11.01 8.85
CA SER A 331 -15.99 10.10 9.04
C SER A 331 -17.23 10.68 8.39
N TRP A 332 -17.89 9.88 7.57
CA TRP A 332 -19.14 10.24 6.90
C TRP A 332 -20.38 9.75 7.67
N LEU A 333 -20.20 9.15 8.85
CA LEU A 333 -21.31 8.78 9.72
C LEU A 333 -22.09 10.02 10.15
N SER A 334 -23.40 10.03 9.87
CA SER A 334 -24.28 11.16 10.18
C SER A 334 -25.42 10.74 11.10
N GLY A 335 -25.55 11.41 12.25
CA GLY A 335 -26.70 11.19 13.14
C GLY A 335 -28.03 11.64 12.54
N ARG A 336 -28.00 12.65 11.64
CA ARG A 336 -29.21 13.18 10.97
C ARG A 336 -29.60 12.37 9.74
N TRP A 337 -28.64 11.77 9.04
CA TRP A 337 -28.85 10.94 7.85
C TRP A 337 -28.16 9.58 8.00
N PRO A 338 -28.61 8.70 8.91
CA PRO A 338 -27.86 7.49 9.29
C PRO A 338 -27.59 6.54 8.12
N THR A 339 -28.58 6.31 7.26
CA THR A 339 -28.47 5.40 6.12
C THR A 339 -27.48 5.92 5.08
N ALA A 340 -27.63 7.19 4.67
CA ALA A 340 -26.76 7.80 3.67
C ALA A 340 -25.32 7.95 4.21
N GLY A 341 -25.16 8.35 5.47
CA GLY A 341 -23.85 8.47 6.10
C GLY A 341 -23.13 7.13 6.24
N ARG A 342 -23.84 6.06 6.61
CA ARG A 342 -23.26 4.71 6.66
C ARG A 342 -22.89 4.21 5.27
N ALA A 343 -23.72 4.46 4.26
CA ALA A 343 -23.41 4.11 2.88
C ALA A 343 -22.15 4.83 2.38
N ALA A 344 -22.06 6.14 2.61
CA ALA A 344 -20.88 6.93 2.26
C ALA A 344 -19.63 6.43 2.99
N GLU A 345 -19.71 6.19 4.30
CA GLU A 345 -18.57 5.74 5.10
C GLU A 345 -18.04 4.37 4.67
N TYR A 346 -18.94 3.41 4.38
CA TYR A 346 -18.52 2.04 4.08
C TYR A 346 -18.11 1.87 2.61
N MET A 347 -18.67 2.67 1.71
CA MET A 347 -18.35 2.59 0.28
C MET A 347 -17.19 3.48 -0.15
N LYS A 348 -16.78 4.49 0.64
CA LYS A 348 -15.78 5.50 0.21
C LYS A 348 -14.48 4.89 -0.33
N THR A 349 -13.97 3.86 0.33
CA THR A 349 -12.72 3.20 -0.07
C THR A 349 -12.88 2.44 -1.38
N THR A 350 -13.96 1.65 -1.49
CA THR A 350 -14.26 0.86 -2.68
C THR A 350 -14.52 1.75 -3.88
N PHE A 351 -15.25 2.85 -3.66
CA PHE A 351 -15.44 3.90 -4.66
C PHE A 351 -14.10 4.54 -5.05
N GLY A 352 -13.26 4.91 -4.08
CA GLY A 352 -11.96 5.52 -4.32
C GLY A 352 -11.04 4.64 -5.16
N TRP A 353 -10.85 3.37 -4.77
CA TRP A 353 -10.04 2.41 -5.53
C TRP A 353 -10.61 2.13 -6.92
N SER A 354 -11.93 1.99 -7.04
CA SER A 354 -12.62 1.82 -8.32
C SER A 354 -12.40 3.02 -9.24
N LEU A 355 -12.62 4.23 -8.73
CA LEU A 355 -12.45 5.47 -9.48
C LEU A 355 -11.00 5.66 -9.90
N LEU A 356 -10.03 5.34 -9.04
CA LEU A 356 -8.61 5.42 -9.37
C LEU A 356 -8.27 4.55 -10.60
N LEU A 357 -8.70 3.28 -10.62
CA LEU A 357 -8.45 2.38 -11.75
C LEU A 357 -9.10 2.87 -13.04
N ILE A 358 -10.35 3.35 -12.96
CA ILE A 358 -11.06 3.92 -14.11
C ILE A 358 -10.31 5.14 -14.66
N VAL A 359 -9.91 6.07 -13.78
CA VAL A 359 -9.22 7.31 -14.17
C VAL A 359 -7.90 7.00 -14.87
N VAL A 360 -7.09 6.08 -14.33
CA VAL A 360 -5.81 5.70 -14.95
C VAL A 360 -6.03 5.13 -16.35
N LEU A 361 -7.01 4.22 -16.52
CA LEU A 361 -7.34 3.68 -17.84
C LEU A 361 -7.80 4.79 -18.79
N CYS A 362 -8.72 5.65 -18.37
CA CYS A 362 -9.27 6.72 -19.18
C CYS A 362 -8.18 7.70 -19.66
N VAL A 363 -7.22 8.05 -18.79
CA VAL A 363 -6.09 8.90 -19.18
C VAL A 363 -5.22 8.22 -20.23
N LEU A 364 -4.87 6.94 -20.04
CA LEU A 364 -4.04 6.19 -20.98
C LEU A 364 -4.74 5.96 -22.32
N VAL A 365 -6.03 5.62 -22.31
CA VAL A 365 -6.84 5.44 -23.52
C VAL A 365 -7.02 6.77 -24.25
N GLY A 366 -7.32 7.85 -23.54
CA GLY A 366 -7.43 9.19 -24.14
C GLY A 366 -6.14 9.62 -24.83
N ARG A 367 -4.99 9.41 -24.17
CA ARG A 367 -3.65 9.61 -24.72
C ARG A 367 -3.40 8.77 -25.97
N TYR A 368 -3.70 7.47 -25.90
CA TYR A 368 -3.56 6.55 -27.03
C TYR A 368 -4.42 6.97 -28.23
N LEU A 369 -5.68 7.34 -28.02
CA LEU A 369 -6.58 7.76 -29.10
C LEU A 369 -6.13 9.09 -29.74
N ALA A 370 -5.62 10.03 -28.94
CA ALA A 370 -5.05 11.28 -29.45
C ALA A 370 -3.80 11.01 -30.30
N ALA A 371 -2.84 10.26 -29.77
CA ALA A 371 -1.62 9.88 -30.50
C ALA A 371 -1.92 9.11 -31.79
N LYS A 372 -2.95 8.24 -31.78
CA LYS A 372 -3.41 7.54 -32.99
C LYS A 372 -3.97 8.50 -34.04
N ARG A 373 -4.79 9.48 -33.65
CA ARG A 373 -5.35 10.49 -34.58
C ARG A 373 -4.26 11.37 -35.20
N GLU A 374 -3.20 11.62 -34.44
CA GLU A 374 -2.08 12.47 -34.85
C GLU A 374 -0.96 11.69 -35.56
N GLY A 375 -1.08 10.37 -35.74
CA GLY A 375 -0.07 9.54 -36.39
C GLY A 375 1.24 9.39 -35.60
N ARG A 376 1.20 9.53 -34.26
CA ARG A 376 2.39 9.62 -33.38
C ARG A 376 2.71 8.37 -32.58
N LEU A 377 1.99 7.26 -32.82
CA LEU A 377 2.06 6.07 -31.95
C LEU A 377 3.48 5.50 -31.80
N ASP A 378 4.32 5.64 -32.83
CA ASP A 378 5.70 5.16 -32.82
C ASP A 378 6.58 5.94 -31.82
N GLY A 379 6.25 7.20 -31.53
CA GLY A 379 6.93 8.05 -30.56
C GLY A 379 6.36 7.98 -29.13
N GLY A 380 5.32 7.16 -28.91
CA GLY A 380 4.60 7.06 -27.63
C GLY A 380 3.23 7.72 -27.64
N ILE A 381 2.57 7.75 -26.48
CA ILE A 381 1.18 8.23 -26.35
C ILE A 381 1.03 9.52 -25.55
N ASP A 382 2.11 10.02 -24.94
CA ASP A 382 2.05 11.28 -24.21
C ASP A 382 1.70 12.46 -25.14
N PRO A 383 1.05 13.51 -24.60
CA PRO A 383 0.93 14.77 -25.30
C PRO A 383 2.32 15.37 -25.54
N VAL A 384 2.47 16.14 -26.61
CA VAL A 384 3.70 16.90 -26.84
C VAL A 384 3.79 17.96 -25.75
N PHE A 385 4.79 17.85 -24.89
CA PHE A 385 5.07 18.86 -23.87
C PHE A 385 5.86 19.99 -24.54
N ASP A 386 5.27 21.18 -24.67
CA ASP A 386 6.02 22.36 -25.09
C ASP A 386 7.10 22.67 -24.04
N ASP A 387 8.38 22.51 -24.39
CA ASP A 387 9.51 22.82 -23.52
C ASP A 387 9.56 24.31 -23.11
N ALA A 388 8.79 25.17 -23.78
CA ALA A 388 8.81 26.63 -23.60
C ALA A 388 7.83 27.17 -22.54
N ARG A 389 6.88 26.38 -22.00
CA ARG A 389 5.78 26.94 -21.17
C ARG A 389 5.63 26.39 -19.76
N THR A 390 6.52 25.51 -19.30
CA THR A 390 6.47 25.09 -17.89
C THR A 390 7.87 24.72 -17.42
N PRO A 391 8.51 25.52 -16.56
CA PRO A 391 9.63 25.03 -15.78
C PRO A 391 9.16 23.80 -14.99
N SER A 392 9.92 22.72 -15.03
CA SER A 392 9.75 21.65 -14.05
C SER A 392 10.07 22.23 -12.67
N PRO A 393 9.28 22.01 -11.60
CA PRO A 393 9.65 22.43 -10.25
C PRO A 393 11.02 21.90 -9.80
N ALA A 394 11.49 20.80 -10.41
CA ALA A 394 12.82 20.24 -10.18
C ALA A 394 13.97 21.08 -10.79
N LEU A 395 13.70 21.98 -11.73
CA LEU A 395 14.69 22.86 -12.34
C LEU A 395 14.85 24.19 -11.57
N GLU A 396 13.83 24.66 -10.87
CA GLU A 396 13.92 25.88 -10.05
C GLU A 396 14.90 25.71 -8.87
N THR A 397 15.04 24.49 -8.35
CA THR A 397 15.96 24.23 -7.23
C THR A 397 17.43 24.42 -7.61
N LYS A 398 17.80 24.19 -8.89
CA LYS A 398 19.18 24.42 -9.37
C LYS A 398 19.52 25.89 -9.61
N VAL A 399 18.51 26.75 -9.82
CA VAL A 399 18.74 28.18 -10.05
C VAL A 399 18.81 28.95 -8.72
N ALA A 400 18.12 28.47 -7.69
CA ALA A 400 18.13 29.07 -6.37
C ALA A 400 19.40 28.80 -5.54
N GLU A 401 20.22 27.79 -5.89
CA GLU A 401 21.51 27.51 -5.21
C GLU A 401 22.68 28.38 -5.71
N LYS A 402 22.42 29.35 -6.60
CA LYS A 402 23.46 30.23 -7.16
C LYS A 402 23.43 31.68 -6.67
N TYR A 403 22.63 32.00 -5.65
CA TYR A 403 22.62 33.32 -5.00
C TYR A 403 22.48 33.22 -3.49
#